data_AF-A0A3S0XY60-F1
#
_entry.id   AF-A0A3S0XY60-F1
#
_cell.length_a   1.000
_cell.length_b   1.000
_cell.length_c   1.000
_cell.angle_alpha   90.00
_cell.angle_beta   90.00
_cell.angle_gamma   90.00
#
_symmetry.space_group_name_H-M   'P 1'
#
loop_
_entity.id
_entity.type
_entity.pdbx_description
1 polymer ?
#
loop_
_entity_poly.entity_id
_entity_poly.type
_entity_poly.pdbx_seq_one_letter_code
_entity_poly.pdbx_strand_id
1 'polypeptide(L)'
;MKLLKTNFVVLGSVGLLFLGACSGSNQVANSESGTASTTETAAKSEITAKDNHSESDGHFHNQNNAQGHSEDGKGEHSHGGQVIESGQYHLEFVAEPKDDGNHLDFYLKKGEKHDVVPDAKVTAQVQLPDGSQKSLPLTYEAKEQHYHAVLSEKAAGEYKVAILSDINGEKVNGRFTFKR
;
A
#
# COMPACT_ATOMS: atom_id res chain seq x y z
N MET A 1 34.68 46.29 -12.32
CA MET A 1 35.38 45.43 -11.33
C MET A 1 35.63 46.23 -10.06
N LYS A 2 35.14 45.75 -8.91
CA LYS A 2 35.72 45.95 -7.56
C LYS A 2 34.81 45.25 -6.54
N LEU A 3 35.10 43.97 -6.33
CA LEU A 3 34.59 43.15 -5.23
C LEU A 3 35.34 43.57 -3.96
N LEU A 4 34.62 43.88 -2.89
CA LEU A 4 35.22 44.24 -1.61
C LEU A 4 35.12 43.06 -0.62
N LYS A 5 36.30 42.46 -0.39
CA LYS A 5 36.93 42.14 0.90
C LYS A 5 36.16 41.25 1.89
N THR A 6 36.65 40.01 1.96
CA THR A 6 36.51 38.99 3.01
C THR A 6 36.92 39.50 4.40
N ASN A 7 36.18 39.11 5.44
CA ASN A 7 36.65 39.04 6.83
C ASN A 7 36.35 37.64 7.37
N PHE A 8 37.39 36.95 7.85
CA PHE A 8 37.37 35.61 8.43
C PHE A 8 37.82 35.74 9.89
N VAL A 9 37.03 35.31 10.88
CA VAL A 9 37.53 34.91 12.22
C VAL A 9 36.62 33.83 12.82
N VAL A 10 37.28 32.83 13.40
CA VAL A 10 36.89 31.54 13.97
C VAL A 10 36.52 31.65 15.46
N LEU A 11 35.61 30.80 15.98
CA LEU A 11 35.57 30.19 17.34
C LEU A 11 34.21 29.46 17.44
N GLY A 12 34.04 28.17 17.75
CA GLY A 12 34.75 27.28 18.66
C GLY A 12 33.74 26.78 19.70
N SER A 13 33.35 25.50 19.69
CA SER A 13 32.91 24.79 20.90
C SER A 13 32.81 23.29 20.66
N VAL A 14 33.31 22.57 21.66
CA VAL A 14 33.50 21.13 21.79
C VAL A 14 32.36 20.56 22.65
N GLY A 15 31.96 19.31 22.41
CA GLY A 15 31.25 18.43 23.36
C GLY A 15 29.81 18.09 22.92
N LEU A 16 29.28 16.87 23.09
CA LEU A 16 29.66 15.72 23.91
C LEU A 16 29.32 14.41 23.19
N LEU A 17 30.22 13.42 23.29
CA LEU A 17 29.92 12.02 22.99
C LEU A 17 29.16 11.41 24.17
N PHE A 18 27.91 11.00 23.96
CA PHE A 18 27.22 10.13 24.90
C PHE A 18 27.48 8.67 24.52
N LEU A 19 28.48 8.06 25.18
CA LEU A 19 28.64 6.62 25.25
C LEU A 19 27.68 6.06 26.31
N GLY A 20 26.53 5.56 25.87
CA GLY A 20 25.66 4.74 26.69
C GLY A 20 26.18 3.32 26.76
N ALA A 21 26.94 3.00 27.81
CA ALA A 21 27.22 1.63 28.24
C ALA A 21 26.32 1.31 29.44
N CYS A 22 25.43 0.33 29.29
CA CYS A 22 24.94 -0.44 30.42
C CYS A 22 25.20 -1.92 30.17
N SER A 23 25.91 -2.46 31.16
CA SER A 23 26.41 -3.79 31.45
C SER A 23 25.48 -4.98 31.14
N GLY A 24 26.11 -6.11 30.79
CA GLY A 24 25.56 -7.47 30.97
C GLY A 24 25.26 -7.79 32.44
N SER A 25 24.62 -8.90 32.80
CA SER A 25 24.67 -10.23 32.21
C SER A 25 23.44 -11.08 32.58
N ASN A 26 23.09 -12.01 31.68
CA ASN A 26 22.45 -13.33 31.85
C ASN A 26 21.46 -13.60 33.01
N GLN A 27 20.22 -13.94 32.63
CA GLN A 27 19.56 -15.13 33.17
C GLN A 27 18.59 -15.74 32.15
N VAL A 28 18.87 -16.96 31.72
CA VAL A 28 17.91 -17.89 31.12
C VAL A 28 17.59 -18.91 32.21
N ALA A 29 16.30 -19.03 32.57
CA ALA A 29 15.70 -20.24 33.10
C ALA A 29 14.18 -20.13 32.94
N ASN A 30 13.60 -21.09 32.22
CA ASN A 30 12.16 -21.31 32.17
C ASN A 30 11.58 -21.48 33.58
N SER A 31 10.39 -20.93 33.80
CA SER A 31 9.40 -21.51 34.72
C SER A 31 8.01 -21.18 34.18
N GLU A 32 7.29 -22.25 33.87
CA GLU A 32 5.86 -22.22 33.59
C GLU A 32 5.10 -21.58 34.76
N SER A 33 4.13 -20.73 34.43
CA SER A 33 2.99 -20.53 35.31
C SER A 33 1.77 -20.30 34.43
N GLY A 34 1.05 -21.40 34.17
CA GLY A 34 -0.33 -21.32 33.79
C GLY A 34 -1.12 -20.71 34.93
N THR A 35 -1.89 -19.67 34.63
CA THR A 35 -2.98 -19.23 35.52
C THR A 35 -4.28 -19.69 34.90
N ALA A 36 -4.76 -20.82 35.43
CA ALA A 36 -6.16 -21.20 35.35
C ALA A 36 -6.96 -20.30 36.31
N SER A 37 -8.11 -19.82 35.86
CA SER A 37 -9.18 -19.35 36.74
C SER A 37 -10.39 -20.25 36.51
N THR A 38 -10.64 -21.12 37.48
CA THR A 38 -11.79 -22.03 37.59
C THR A 38 -12.91 -21.35 38.40
N THR A 39 -14.08 -21.14 37.78
CA THR A 39 -15.38 -21.86 37.95
C THR A 39 -16.20 -21.32 39.15
N GLU A 40 -17.48 -20.95 39.00
CA GLU A 40 -18.71 -21.80 39.02
C GLU A 40 -19.95 -20.88 38.79
N THR A 41 -21.17 -21.27 38.38
CA THR A 41 -21.81 -22.49 37.87
C THR A 41 -23.25 -22.14 37.45
N ALA A 42 -23.72 -22.77 36.36
CA ALA A 42 -25.07 -23.15 35.92
C ALA A 42 -26.29 -22.22 36.04
N ALA A 43 -26.94 -22.01 34.88
CA ALA A 43 -28.36 -22.32 34.74
C ALA A 43 -28.65 -22.96 33.36
N LYS A 44 -29.40 -24.05 33.42
CA LYS A 44 -29.77 -25.00 32.37
C LYS A 44 -30.90 -24.45 31.50
N SER A 45 -30.84 -24.64 30.18
CA SER A 45 -32.02 -24.89 29.35
C SER A 45 -31.65 -25.71 28.12
N GLU A 46 -32.32 -26.86 28.03
CA GLU A 46 -32.35 -27.78 26.90
C GLU A 46 -33.22 -27.18 25.79
N ILE A 47 -32.93 -27.48 24.51
CA ILE A 47 -33.84 -28.19 23.59
C ILE A 47 -33.32 -28.11 22.13
N THR A 48 -33.18 -29.33 21.57
CA THR A 48 -33.21 -29.78 20.17
C THR A 48 -32.10 -29.39 19.18
N ALA A 49 -31.31 -30.43 18.86
CA ALA A 49 -30.76 -30.67 17.54
C ALA A 49 -31.87 -30.80 16.48
N LYS A 50 -31.68 -30.16 15.33
CA LYS A 50 -32.08 -30.70 14.03
C LYS A 50 -31.12 -30.20 12.97
N ASP A 51 -30.22 -31.10 12.62
CA ASP A 51 -29.46 -31.12 11.37
C ASP A 51 -30.43 -31.13 10.19
N ASN A 52 -30.11 -30.33 9.16
CA ASN A 52 -30.51 -30.42 7.74
C ASN A 52 -30.44 -29.02 7.10
N HIS A 53 -29.32 -28.71 6.44
CA HIS A 53 -29.38 -27.89 5.23
C HIS A 53 -28.43 -28.49 4.20
N SER A 54 -29.00 -29.34 3.36
CA SER A 54 -28.59 -29.46 1.98
C SER A 54 -28.96 -28.14 1.31
N GLU A 55 -27.99 -27.46 0.71
CA GLU A 55 -28.10 -27.03 -0.68
C GLU A 55 -26.74 -26.50 -1.13
N SER A 56 -26.22 -27.19 -2.15
CA SER A 56 -25.24 -26.67 -3.08
C SER A 56 -25.78 -25.35 -3.64
N ASP A 57 -25.07 -24.25 -3.42
CA ASP A 57 -24.98 -23.19 -4.41
C ASP A 57 -23.72 -22.36 -4.15
N GLY A 58 -22.70 -22.61 -4.99
CA GLY A 58 -21.48 -21.84 -5.03
C GLY A 58 -21.76 -20.42 -5.48
N HIS A 59 -21.94 -19.51 -4.52
CA HIS A 59 -21.86 -18.08 -4.77
C HIS A 59 -20.44 -17.62 -4.46
N PHE A 60 -19.59 -17.68 -5.48
CA PHE A 60 -18.38 -16.87 -5.53
C PHE A 60 -18.82 -15.40 -5.54
N HIS A 61 -18.61 -14.70 -4.43
CA HIS A 61 -18.73 -13.25 -4.40
C HIS A 61 -17.56 -12.64 -5.20
N ASN A 62 -17.76 -12.53 -6.51
CA ASN A 62 -17.06 -11.56 -7.33
C ASN A 62 -17.58 -10.17 -6.92
N GLN A 63 -16.80 -9.42 -6.14
CA GLN A 63 -17.11 -8.04 -5.80
C GLN A 63 -16.85 -7.14 -7.02
N ASN A 64 -17.67 -7.30 -8.06
CA ASN A 64 -17.94 -6.23 -9.00
C ASN A 64 -18.94 -5.29 -8.33
N ASN A 65 -18.42 -4.34 -7.55
CA ASN A 65 -19.24 -3.26 -7.01
C ASN A 65 -19.53 -2.24 -8.13
N ALA A 66 -20.38 -2.61 -9.06
CA ALA A 66 -20.93 -1.73 -10.08
C ALA A 66 -22.43 -1.53 -9.80
N GLN A 67 -22.74 -0.63 -8.87
CA GLN A 67 -24.09 -0.04 -8.72
C GLN A 67 -24.00 1.21 -7.82
N GLY A 68 -24.38 2.43 -8.21
CA GLY A 68 -24.98 2.90 -9.45
C GLY A 68 -25.17 4.43 -9.46
N HIS A 69 -25.59 4.92 -10.62
CA HIS A 69 -26.30 6.17 -10.94
C HIS A 69 -25.86 7.51 -10.30
N SER A 70 -25.20 8.32 -11.13
CA SER A 70 -25.69 9.67 -11.41
C SER A 70 -25.52 9.94 -12.91
N GLU A 71 -26.62 9.82 -13.65
CA GLU A 71 -26.80 10.54 -14.91
C GLU A 71 -26.85 12.03 -14.54
N ASP A 72 -25.86 12.78 -15.02
CA ASP A 72 -25.71 14.26 -15.06
C ASP A 72 -24.32 14.70 -14.59
N GLY A 73 -23.33 14.44 -15.43
CA GLY A 73 -21.98 14.95 -15.26
C GLY A 73 -21.01 14.11 -16.07
N LYS A 74 -20.24 14.74 -16.95
CA LYS A 74 -19.20 14.09 -17.75
C LYS A 74 -18.00 13.71 -16.86
N GLY A 75 -18.23 12.84 -15.88
CA GLY A 75 -17.20 12.29 -14.99
C GLY A 75 -16.66 11.00 -15.58
N GLU A 76 -15.33 10.90 -15.65
CA GLU A 76 -14.65 9.69 -16.11
C GLU A 76 -14.90 8.53 -15.14
N HIS A 77 -15.18 7.34 -15.67
CA HIS A 77 -15.43 6.14 -14.85
C HIS A 77 -14.09 5.55 -14.36
N SER A 78 -14.09 4.97 -13.16
CA SER A 78 -12.96 4.21 -12.62
C SER A 78 -12.59 3.04 -13.54
N HIS A 79 -11.31 2.71 -13.60
CA HIS A 79 -10.75 1.57 -14.34
C HIS A 79 -10.90 0.23 -13.60
N GLY A 80 -11.72 0.18 -12.54
CA GLY A 80 -11.90 -1.01 -11.69
C GLY A 80 -10.77 -1.21 -10.67
N GLY A 81 -9.96 -0.17 -10.44
CA GLY A 81 -8.83 -0.21 -9.52
C GLY A 81 -9.14 0.22 -8.10
N GLN A 82 -8.08 0.21 -7.27
CA GLN A 82 -8.10 0.90 -5.99
C GLN A 82 -7.80 2.37 -6.20
N VAL A 83 -8.66 3.24 -5.66
CA VAL A 83 -8.53 4.69 -5.77
C VAL A 83 -8.08 5.31 -4.45
N ILE A 84 -7.16 6.27 -4.53
CA ILE A 84 -6.74 7.15 -3.44
C ILE A 84 -6.79 8.59 -3.94
N GLU A 85 -7.49 9.44 -3.20
CA GLU A 85 -7.42 10.90 -3.38
C GLU A 85 -6.34 11.48 -2.45
N SER A 86 -5.38 12.21 -3.02
CA SER A 86 -4.25 12.80 -2.31
C SER A 86 -4.12 14.27 -2.66
N GLY A 87 -4.66 15.14 -1.81
CA GLY A 87 -4.75 16.57 -2.09
C GLY A 87 -5.59 16.81 -3.33
N GLN A 88 -4.99 17.34 -4.38
CA GLN A 88 -5.65 17.59 -5.66
C GLN A 88 -5.45 16.46 -6.70
N TYR A 89 -4.86 15.35 -6.29
CA TYR A 89 -4.51 14.26 -7.19
C TYR A 89 -5.39 13.04 -6.96
N HIS A 90 -5.84 12.45 -8.07
CA HIS A 90 -6.53 11.19 -8.11
C HIS A 90 -5.54 10.10 -8.53
N LEU A 91 -5.37 9.09 -7.67
CA LEU A 91 -4.44 7.98 -7.86
C LEU A 91 -5.26 6.69 -7.98
N GLU A 92 -5.29 6.07 -9.15
CA GLU A 92 -5.95 4.76 -9.34
C GLU A 92 -4.93 3.70 -9.73
N PHE A 93 -4.94 2.58 -9.01
CA PHE A 93 -4.05 1.45 -9.23
C PHE A 93 -4.84 0.20 -9.58
N VAL A 94 -4.47 -0.42 -10.71
CA VAL A 94 -5.02 -1.69 -11.20
C VAL A 94 -3.88 -2.70 -11.30
N ALA A 95 -4.10 -3.90 -10.78
CA ALA A 95 -3.19 -5.03 -10.96
C ALA A 95 -3.90 -6.12 -11.74
N GLU A 96 -3.49 -6.34 -12.99
CA GLU A 96 -4.09 -7.33 -13.87
C GLU A 96 -3.18 -8.55 -14.02
N PRO A 97 -3.61 -9.76 -13.62
CA PRO A 97 -2.84 -10.97 -13.85
C PRO A 97 -2.83 -11.35 -15.34
N LYS A 98 -1.63 -11.55 -15.90
CA LYS A 98 -1.37 -12.04 -17.25
C LYS A 98 -0.36 -13.20 -17.24
N ASP A 99 -0.11 -13.77 -18.42
CA ASP A 99 0.79 -14.92 -18.60
C ASP A 99 2.24 -14.60 -18.26
N ASP A 100 2.68 -13.35 -18.41
CA ASP A 100 4.04 -12.88 -18.15
C ASP A 100 4.25 -12.32 -16.74
N GLY A 101 3.17 -12.07 -15.99
CA GLY A 101 3.24 -11.49 -14.66
C GLY A 101 1.94 -10.83 -14.24
N ASN A 102 2.02 -9.80 -13.39
CA ASN A 102 0.93 -8.83 -13.26
C ASN A 102 1.31 -7.57 -14.02
N HIS A 103 0.40 -7.08 -14.85
CA HIS A 103 0.44 -5.71 -15.32
C HIS A 103 0.01 -4.79 -14.19
N LEU A 104 0.86 -3.82 -13.87
CA LEU A 104 0.62 -2.82 -12.85
C LEU A 104 0.32 -1.51 -13.58
N ASP A 105 -0.96 -1.15 -13.63
CA ASP A 105 -1.42 0.05 -14.32
C ASP A 105 -1.77 1.11 -13.27
N PHE A 106 -1.27 2.32 -13.47
CA PHE A 106 -1.40 3.43 -12.54
C PHE A 106 -1.85 4.69 -13.27
N TYR A 107 -3.07 5.13 -12.96
CA TYR A 107 -3.66 6.34 -13.49
C TYR A 107 -3.42 7.48 -12.51
N LEU A 108 -2.75 8.53 -12.98
CA LEU A 108 -2.42 9.72 -12.20
C LEU A 108 -3.10 10.93 -12.84
N LYS A 109 -4.05 11.51 -12.11
CA LYS A 109 -4.87 12.62 -12.60
C LYS A 109 -4.90 13.76 -11.58
N LYS A 110 -5.26 14.97 -12.03
CA LYS A 110 -5.19 16.20 -11.24
C LYS A 110 -6.46 17.04 -11.38
N GLY A 111 -6.92 17.58 -10.24
CA GLY A 111 -8.05 18.50 -10.14
C GLY A 111 -9.41 17.82 -10.38
N GLU A 112 -10.48 18.60 -10.24
CA GLU A 112 -11.87 18.11 -10.33
C GLU A 112 -12.24 17.52 -11.70
N LYS A 113 -11.53 17.93 -12.76
CA LYS A 113 -11.73 17.42 -14.13
C LYS A 113 -11.01 16.11 -14.39
N HIS A 114 -10.18 15.65 -13.44
CA HIS A 114 -9.29 14.52 -13.61
C HIS A 114 -8.37 14.66 -14.84
N ASP A 115 -7.71 15.82 -14.98
CA ASP A 115 -6.75 16.03 -16.06
C ASP A 115 -5.55 15.08 -15.88
N VAL A 116 -5.18 14.34 -16.94
CA VAL A 116 -4.08 13.37 -16.91
C VAL A 116 -2.74 14.07 -16.64
N VAL A 117 -1.88 13.43 -15.83
CA VAL A 117 -0.52 13.89 -15.54
C VAL A 117 0.49 12.95 -16.23
N PRO A 118 0.98 13.27 -17.43
CA PRO A 118 1.83 12.36 -18.23
C PRO A 118 3.34 12.46 -17.96
N ASP A 119 3.79 13.46 -17.21
CA ASP A 119 5.20 13.85 -17.06
C ASP A 119 5.80 13.56 -15.66
N ALA A 120 5.16 12.68 -14.88
CA ALA A 120 5.63 12.29 -13.56
C ALA A 120 6.72 11.20 -13.65
N LYS A 121 7.63 11.19 -12.68
CA LYS A 121 8.51 10.03 -12.44
C LYS A 121 7.81 9.12 -11.44
N VAL A 122 7.44 7.93 -11.90
CA VAL A 122 6.65 6.99 -11.09
C VAL A 122 7.44 5.70 -10.84
N THR A 123 7.51 5.29 -9.58
CA THR A 123 8.14 4.03 -9.17
C THR A 123 7.19 3.26 -8.26
N ALA A 124 6.98 1.97 -8.53
CA ALA A 124 6.35 1.05 -7.60
C ALA A 124 7.40 0.35 -6.73
N GLN A 125 7.26 0.47 -5.41
CA GLN A 125 7.94 -0.37 -4.43
C GLN A 125 6.99 -1.48 -4.03
N VAL A 126 7.26 -2.70 -4.49
CA VAL A 126 6.41 -3.87 -4.28
C VAL A 126 7.04 -4.78 -3.24
N GLN A 127 6.35 -5.02 -2.14
CA GLN A 127 6.64 -6.10 -1.22
C GLN A 127 5.91 -7.36 -1.66
N LEU A 128 6.66 -8.42 -1.93
CA LEU A 128 6.19 -9.75 -2.31
C LEU A 128 5.58 -10.48 -1.10
N PRO A 129 4.82 -11.57 -1.33
CA PRO A 129 4.24 -12.38 -0.25
C PRO A 129 5.28 -12.97 0.72
N ASP A 130 6.50 -13.21 0.24
CA ASP A 130 7.63 -13.68 1.07
C ASP A 130 8.31 -12.56 1.87
N GLY A 131 7.83 -11.32 1.74
CA GLY A 131 8.35 -10.13 2.39
C GLY A 131 9.51 -9.44 1.66
N SER A 132 10.06 -10.03 0.60
CA SER A 132 11.10 -9.41 -0.22
C SER A 132 10.57 -8.21 -1.01
N GLN A 133 11.45 -7.31 -1.44
CA GLN A 133 11.07 -6.06 -2.11
C GLN A 133 11.59 -5.96 -3.54
N LYS A 134 10.78 -5.33 -4.40
CA LYS A 134 11.10 -4.99 -5.80
C LYS A 134 10.82 -3.51 -6.04
N SER A 135 11.74 -2.87 -6.75
CA SER A 135 11.58 -1.48 -7.21
C SER A 135 11.39 -1.50 -8.71
N LEU A 136 10.22 -1.10 -9.19
CA LEU A 136 9.87 -1.07 -10.60
C LEU A 136 9.62 0.38 -11.04
N PRO A 137 10.41 0.94 -11.96
CA PRO A 137 10.01 2.18 -12.62
C PRO A 137 8.80 1.91 -13.51
N LEU A 138 7.80 2.78 -13.48
CA LEU A 138 6.66 2.71 -14.40
C LEU A 138 6.88 3.67 -15.57
N THR A 139 6.47 3.26 -16.76
CA THR A 139 6.57 4.05 -17.99
C THR A 139 5.20 4.56 -18.37
N TYR A 140 5.09 5.83 -18.76
CA TYR A 140 3.84 6.40 -19.25
C TYR A 140 3.55 5.93 -20.69
N GLU A 141 2.36 5.38 -20.91
CA GLU A 141 1.84 5.02 -22.24
C GLU A 141 0.83 6.07 -22.70
N ALA A 142 1.19 6.84 -23.73
CA ALA A 142 0.40 8.01 -24.15
C ALA A 142 -0.95 7.64 -24.76
N LYS A 143 -1.08 6.45 -25.36
CA LYS A 143 -2.33 6.00 -25.98
C LYS A 143 -3.39 5.63 -24.95
N GLU A 144 -2.95 4.95 -23.89
CA GLU A 144 -3.82 4.43 -22.83
C GLU A 144 -3.84 5.34 -21.58
N GLN A 145 -3.07 6.44 -21.62
CA GLN A 145 -3.06 7.53 -20.63
C GLN A 145 -2.76 7.09 -19.19
N HIS A 146 -1.91 6.08 -19.02
CA HIS A 146 -1.50 5.59 -17.71
C HIS A 146 -0.02 5.23 -17.65
N TYR A 147 0.48 5.05 -16.44
CA TYR A 147 1.81 4.51 -16.18
C TYR A 147 1.70 3.01 -16.00
N HIS A 148 2.59 2.24 -16.62
CA HIS A 148 2.57 0.78 -16.53
C HIS A 148 3.94 0.19 -16.21
N ALA A 149 3.93 -0.98 -15.56
CA ALA A 149 5.07 -1.88 -15.42
C ALA A 149 4.59 -3.33 -15.35
N VAL A 150 5.48 -4.29 -15.61
CA VAL A 150 5.19 -5.71 -15.42
C VAL A 150 5.96 -6.23 -14.21
N LEU A 151 5.24 -6.80 -13.24
CA LEU A 151 5.82 -7.58 -12.15
C LEU A 151 5.82 -9.06 -12.53
N SER A 152 6.99 -9.62 -12.83
CA SER A 152 7.12 -10.99 -13.36
C SER A 152 6.97 -12.07 -12.28
N GLU A 153 7.00 -11.70 -10.99
CA GLU A 153 6.82 -12.60 -9.87
C GLU A 153 5.36 -13.06 -9.73
N LYS A 154 5.17 -14.38 -9.65
CA LYS A 154 3.85 -15.04 -9.70
C LYS A 154 3.49 -15.80 -8.41
N ALA A 155 4.22 -15.56 -7.33
CA ALA A 155 3.93 -16.20 -6.05
C ALA A 155 2.49 -15.88 -5.60
N ALA A 156 1.73 -16.87 -5.20
CA ALA A 156 0.39 -16.63 -4.68
C ALA A 156 0.46 -15.93 -3.32
N GLY A 157 -0.47 -15.01 -3.05
CA GLY A 157 -0.56 -14.29 -1.79
C GLY A 157 -0.76 -12.80 -1.93
N GLU A 158 -0.58 -12.08 -0.82
CA GLU A 158 -0.76 -10.62 -0.77
C GLU A 158 0.53 -9.90 -1.14
N TYR A 159 0.40 -8.95 -2.05
CA TYR A 159 1.44 -8.01 -2.45
C TYR A 159 1.08 -6.63 -1.89
N LYS A 160 2.06 -5.94 -1.30
CA LYS A 160 1.89 -4.56 -0.85
C LYS A 160 2.66 -3.63 -1.77
N VAL A 161 2.02 -2.57 -2.25
CA VAL A 161 2.60 -1.66 -3.23
C VAL A 161 2.62 -0.25 -2.65
N ALA A 162 3.77 0.41 -2.70
CA ALA A 162 3.86 1.85 -2.54
C ALA A 162 4.22 2.47 -3.90
N ILE A 163 3.30 3.25 -4.47
CA ILE A 163 3.57 4.06 -5.65
C ILE A 163 4.16 5.39 -5.18
N LEU A 164 5.33 5.71 -5.71
CA LEU A 164 6.05 6.94 -5.45
C LEU A 164 6.03 7.78 -6.72
N SER A 165 5.31 8.90 -6.71
CA SER A 165 5.25 9.82 -7.85
C SER A 165 5.95 11.13 -7.51
N ASP A 166 6.80 11.59 -8.44
CA ASP A 166 7.42 12.90 -8.45
C ASP A 166 6.88 13.69 -9.64
N ILE A 167 6.09 14.72 -9.35
CA ILE A 167 5.44 15.59 -10.32
C ILE A 167 6.14 16.94 -10.24
N ASN A 168 7.18 17.12 -11.05
CA ASN A 168 7.96 18.37 -11.08
C ASN A 168 8.49 18.81 -9.70
N GLY A 169 8.91 17.85 -8.87
CA GLY A 169 9.42 18.06 -7.51
C GLY A 169 8.37 17.90 -6.41
N GLU A 170 7.08 17.87 -6.74
CA GLU A 170 6.00 17.55 -5.80
C GLU A 170 5.90 16.04 -5.60
N LYS A 171 5.87 15.57 -4.35
CA LYS A 171 5.74 14.15 -4.03
C LYS A 171 4.29 13.80 -3.76
N VAL A 172 3.77 12.86 -4.54
CA VAL A 172 2.41 12.34 -4.39
C VAL A 172 2.51 10.82 -4.36
N ASN A 173 2.24 10.21 -3.21
CA ASN A 173 2.45 8.78 -3.02
C ASN A 173 1.14 8.08 -2.66
N GLY A 174 0.97 6.85 -3.15
CA GLY A 174 -0.16 5.97 -2.85
C GLY A 174 0.31 4.64 -2.28
N ARG A 175 -0.50 4.02 -1.42
CA ARG A 175 -0.26 2.67 -0.90
C ARG A 175 -1.44 1.77 -1.23
N PHE A 176 -1.16 0.67 -1.92
CA PHE A 176 -2.16 -0.25 -2.45
C PHE A 176 -1.79 -1.68 -2.07
N THR A 177 -2.73 -2.61 -2.26
CA THR A 177 -2.49 -4.04 -2.07
C THR A 177 -3.21 -4.84 -3.13
N PHE A 178 -2.64 -5.93 -3.62
CA PHE A 178 -3.38 -6.86 -4.46
C PHE A 178 -3.05 -8.30 -4.09
N LYS A 179 -3.91 -9.23 -4.47
CA LYS A 179 -3.69 -10.67 -4.31
C LYS A 179 -3.50 -11.30 -5.67
N ARG A 180 -2.56 -12.25 -5.75
CA ARG A 180 -2.40 -13.16 -6.89
C ARG A 180 -2.66 -14.58 -6.43
#